data_AF-A0A428LFU2-F1
#
_entry.id   AF-A0A428LFU2-F1
#
_cell.length_a   1.000
_cell.length_b   1.000
_cell.length_c   1.000
_cell.angle_alpha   90.00
_cell.angle_beta   90.00
_cell.angle_gamma   90.00
#
_symmetry.space_group_name_H-M   'P 1'
#
loop_
_entity.id
_entity.type
_entity.pdbx_description
1 polymer ?
#
loop_
_entity_poly.entity_id
_entity_poly.type
_entity_poly.pdbx_seq_one_letter_code
_entity_poly.pdbx_strand_id
1 'polypeptide(L)'
;MKKPTTAAGAKRPAKARRKTREELNLEARDRKRDKKHRGHAAGSRASGESAAGASAKGKQQKDPRIGSKTPIPLGVTDTPVTKQHKPKSEKPMLSPQAELDLLENDERLDALLERLEEGEALTAEEQTWVDAKLDRIDELMQKLGLSYDDEDEEEEDEKQEDMMRLLKGGN
;
A
#
# COMPACT_ATOMS: atom_id res chain seq x y z
N MET A 1 -54.40 47.19 48.35
CA MET A 1 -54.45 46.46 47.06
C MET A 1 -53.61 45.21 47.17
N LYS A 2 -54.22 44.02 47.02
CA LYS A 2 -53.58 42.71 47.22
C LYS A 2 -52.95 42.25 45.89
N LYS A 3 -51.67 41.89 45.89
CA LYS A 3 -50.99 41.28 44.73
C LYS A 3 -51.32 39.77 44.71
N PRO A 4 -51.80 39.19 43.59
CA PRO A 4 -52.02 37.76 43.50
C PRO A 4 -50.69 37.01 43.28
N THR A 5 -50.53 35.92 44.02
CA THR A 5 -49.36 35.05 44.07
C THR A 5 -49.23 34.25 42.77
N THR A 6 -48.01 34.07 42.29
CA THR A 6 -47.66 33.28 41.09
C THR A 6 -48.26 31.87 41.13
N ALA A 7 -48.91 31.48 40.03
CA ALA A 7 -49.53 30.16 39.87
C ALA A 7 -48.49 29.03 40.00
N ALA A 8 -48.56 28.29 41.11
CA ALA A 8 -47.94 26.99 41.25
C ALA A 8 -48.73 25.99 40.39
N GLY A 9 -48.17 25.55 39.25
CA GLY A 9 -48.89 24.60 38.41
C GLY A 9 -48.30 24.24 37.05
N ALA A 10 -46.99 24.40 36.83
CA ALA A 10 -46.35 23.78 35.66
C ALA A 10 -46.29 22.26 35.89
N LYS A 11 -47.15 21.49 35.20
CA LYS A 11 -47.16 20.03 35.21
C LYS A 11 -45.81 19.50 34.70
N ARG A 12 -44.89 19.20 35.63
CA ARG A 12 -43.69 18.41 35.36
C ARG A 12 -44.16 17.03 34.87
N PRO A 13 -43.62 16.45 33.79
CA PRO A 13 -44.01 15.11 33.37
C PRO A 13 -43.78 14.14 34.54
N ALA A 14 -44.84 13.47 34.98
CA ALA A 14 -44.75 12.48 36.03
C ALA A 14 -43.71 11.43 35.62
N LYS A 15 -42.75 11.17 36.52
CA LYS A 15 -41.69 10.18 36.33
C LYS A 15 -42.34 8.86 35.91
N ALA A 16 -42.07 8.41 34.69
CA ALA A 16 -42.65 7.18 34.13
C ALA A 16 -42.48 6.05 35.16
N ARG A 17 -43.60 5.47 35.59
CA ARG A 17 -43.59 4.35 36.54
C ARG A 17 -42.80 3.22 35.89
N ARG A 18 -41.88 2.60 36.63
CA ARG A 18 -41.15 1.42 36.16
C ARG A 18 -42.17 0.31 35.91
N LYS A 19 -42.11 -0.29 34.72
CA LYS A 19 -43.01 -1.39 34.34
C LYS A 19 -42.85 -2.55 35.30
N THR A 20 -43.95 -3.24 35.59
CA THR A 20 -43.89 -4.47 36.38
C THR A 20 -43.22 -5.59 35.58
N ARG A 21 -42.79 -6.67 36.24
CA ARG A 21 -42.18 -7.82 35.56
C ARG A 21 -43.13 -8.44 34.53
N GLU A 22 -44.42 -8.49 34.85
CA GLU A 22 -45.46 -9.01 33.95
C GLU A 22 -45.66 -8.14 32.72
N GLU A 23 -45.70 -6.82 32.88
CA GLU A 23 -45.78 -5.87 31.76
C GLU A 23 -44.57 -5.97 30.82
N LEU A 24 -43.36 -6.16 31.37
CA LEU A 24 -42.15 -6.39 30.58
C LEU A 24 -42.23 -7.70 29.78
N ASN A 25 -42.79 -8.75 30.38
CA ASN A 25 -42.97 -10.04 29.69
C ASN A 25 -43.99 -9.95 28.55
N LEU A 26 -45.09 -9.21 28.74
CA LEU A 26 -46.08 -8.95 27.70
C LEU A 26 -45.49 -8.11 26.57
N GLU A 27 -44.79 -7.03 26.88
CA GLU A 27 -44.11 -6.20 25.88
C GLU A 27 -43.04 -6.97 25.10
N ALA A 28 -42.31 -7.88 25.75
CA ALA A 28 -41.34 -8.74 25.09
C ALA A 28 -42.02 -9.70 24.09
N ARG A 29 -43.18 -10.28 24.46
CA ARG A 29 -44.00 -11.10 23.56
C ARG A 29 -44.52 -10.30 22.38
N ASP A 30 -44.99 -9.09 22.61
CA ASP A 30 -45.51 -8.20 21.56
C ASP A 30 -44.40 -7.77 20.60
N ARG A 31 -43.25 -7.35 21.13
CA ARG A 31 -42.05 -7.06 20.31
C ARG A 31 -41.61 -8.27 19.49
N LYS A 32 -41.74 -9.49 20.03
CA LYS A 32 -41.44 -10.73 19.30
C LYS A 32 -42.44 -10.98 18.17
N ARG A 33 -43.73 -10.74 18.39
CA ARG A 33 -44.76 -10.80 17.32
C ARG A 33 -44.48 -9.77 16.24
N ASP A 34 -44.26 -8.51 16.62
CA ASP A 34 -43.94 -7.43 15.68
C ASP A 34 -42.69 -7.73 14.87
N LYS A 35 -41.61 -8.20 15.50
CA LYS A 35 -40.35 -8.54 14.80
C LYS A 35 -40.49 -9.77 13.90
N LYS A 36 -41.44 -10.67 14.17
CA LYS A 36 -41.74 -11.81 13.29
C LYS A 36 -42.44 -11.37 12.00
N HIS A 37 -43.26 -10.32 12.07
CA HIS A 37 -44.02 -9.81 10.92
C HIS A 37 -43.35 -8.64 10.21
N ARG A 38 -42.50 -7.88 10.90
CA ARG A 38 -41.67 -6.83 10.31
C ARG A 38 -40.50 -7.50 9.61
N GLY A 39 -40.39 -7.33 8.30
CA GLY A 39 -39.22 -7.76 7.54
C GLY A 39 -37.93 -7.10 8.05
N HIS A 40 -36.78 -7.58 7.57
CA HIS A 40 -35.50 -6.96 7.89
C HIS A 40 -35.48 -5.49 7.45
N ALA A 41 -34.84 -4.64 8.25
CA ALA A 41 -34.60 -3.25 7.86
C ALA A 41 -33.83 -3.22 6.54
N ALA A 42 -34.18 -2.28 5.65
CA ALA A 42 -33.49 -2.13 4.39
C ALA A 42 -32.00 -1.83 4.64
N GLY A 43 -31.12 -2.52 3.92
CA GLY A 43 -29.68 -2.33 4.08
C GLY A 43 -29.26 -0.91 3.70
N SER A 44 -28.08 -0.48 4.18
CA SER A 44 -27.51 0.86 3.95
C SER A 44 -27.41 1.27 2.47
N ARG A 45 -27.58 0.35 1.52
CA ARG A 45 -27.62 0.60 0.08
C ARG A 45 -28.97 1.16 -0.40
N ALA A 46 -30.06 0.83 0.28
CA ALA A 46 -31.42 1.27 -0.07
C ALA A 46 -31.76 2.65 0.50
N SER A 47 -31.04 3.07 1.55
CA SER A 47 -30.93 4.47 1.94
C SER A 47 -30.01 5.20 0.96
N GLY A 48 -30.39 5.22 -0.32
CA GLY A 48 -29.78 6.12 -1.28
C GLY A 48 -29.94 7.53 -0.76
N GLU A 49 -28.80 8.13 -0.40
CA GLU A 49 -28.57 9.55 -0.23
C GLU A 49 -29.86 10.38 -0.07
N SER A 50 -30.41 10.40 1.15
CA SER A 50 -31.25 11.52 1.53
C SER A 50 -30.33 12.73 1.60
N ALA A 51 -30.16 13.39 0.45
CA ALA A 51 -29.53 14.68 0.31
C ALA A 51 -30.34 15.70 1.14
N ALA A 52 -30.05 15.76 2.43
CA ALA A 52 -30.59 16.75 3.33
C ALA A 52 -29.44 17.24 4.20
N GLY A 53 -28.86 18.37 3.80
CA GLY A 53 -27.85 19.06 4.60
C GLY A 53 -26.84 19.79 3.74
N ALA A 54 -27.28 20.88 3.12
CA ALA A 54 -26.37 21.92 2.68
C ALA A 54 -25.53 22.37 3.87
N SER A 55 -24.26 21.98 3.92
CA SER A 55 -23.21 22.59 4.76
C SER A 55 -21.87 21.91 4.50
N ALA A 56 -20.83 22.74 4.44
CA ALA A 56 -19.42 22.39 4.51
C ALA A 56 -18.75 21.88 3.22
N LYS A 57 -18.02 22.82 2.64
CA LYS A 57 -16.90 22.70 1.70
C LYS A 57 -15.78 21.86 2.32
N GLY A 58 -16.02 20.56 2.49
CA GLY A 58 -15.03 19.57 2.89
C GLY A 58 -14.88 18.53 1.78
N LYS A 59 -13.66 18.07 1.53
CA LYS A 59 -13.38 16.93 0.62
C LYS A 59 -14.14 15.70 1.14
N GLN A 60 -15.36 15.49 0.66
CA GLN A 60 -16.09 14.26 0.95
C GLN A 60 -15.28 13.09 0.39
N GLN A 61 -14.99 12.10 1.23
CA GLN A 61 -14.40 10.84 0.81
C GLN A 61 -15.28 10.25 -0.29
N LYS A 62 -14.77 10.27 -1.53
CA LYS A 62 -15.41 9.59 -2.66
C LYS A 62 -15.50 8.10 -2.32
N ASP A 63 -16.68 7.50 -2.45
CA ASP A 63 -16.84 6.05 -2.28
C ASP A 63 -15.85 5.36 -3.25
N PRO A 64 -14.95 4.49 -2.76
CA PRO A 64 -13.97 3.80 -3.61
C PRO A 64 -14.61 2.95 -4.73
N ARG A 65 -15.90 2.62 -4.61
CA ARG A 65 -16.66 1.91 -5.65
C ARG A 65 -17.04 2.81 -6.84
N ILE A 66 -17.05 4.13 -6.65
CA ILE A 66 -17.41 5.10 -7.68
C ILE A 66 -16.11 5.67 -8.24
N GLY A 67 -15.68 5.15 -9.39
CA GLY A 67 -14.47 5.61 -10.08
C GLY A 67 -14.53 7.10 -10.48
N SER A 68 -13.39 7.64 -10.89
CA SER A 68 -13.30 9.04 -11.37
C SER A 68 -14.17 9.23 -12.61
N LYS A 69 -15.25 10.01 -12.48
CA LYS A 69 -16.10 10.45 -13.61
C LYS A 69 -15.66 11.80 -14.18
N THR A 70 -14.39 12.17 -14.00
CA THR A 70 -13.87 13.43 -14.53
C THR A 70 -13.71 13.27 -16.04
N PRO A 71 -14.39 14.06 -16.89
CA PRO A 71 -14.30 13.92 -18.33
C PRO A 71 -12.87 14.20 -18.81
N ILE A 72 -12.33 13.31 -19.63
CA ILE A 72 -11.01 13.45 -20.25
C ILE A 72 -11.22 14.06 -21.65
N PRO A 73 -10.59 15.19 -21.99
CA PRO A 73 -10.70 15.78 -23.31
C PRO A 73 -10.01 14.87 -24.36
N LEU A 74 -10.73 14.56 -25.45
CA LEU A 74 -10.26 13.68 -26.53
C LEU A 74 -9.55 14.48 -27.63
N GLY A 75 -8.45 15.17 -27.28
CA GLY A 75 -7.64 15.93 -28.23
C GLY A 75 -6.21 16.13 -27.75
N VAL A 76 -5.28 16.39 -28.68
CA VAL A 76 -3.91 16.82 -28.38
C VAL A 76 -3.97 18.27 -27.88
N THR A 77 -4.24 18.42 -26.60
CA THR A 77 -4.10 19.71 -25.91
C THR A 77 -3.04 19.53 -24.85
N ASP A 78 -1.91 20.22 -25.03
CA ASP A 78 -0.86 20.39 -24.04
C ASP A 78 -1.44 21.20 -22.86
N THR A 79 -2.22 20.52 -22.02
CA THR A 79 -2.58 21.08 -20.72
C THR A 79 -1.36 20.89 -19.82
N PRO A 80 -0.83 21.96 -19.20
CA PRO A 80 0.25 21.81 -18.25
C PRO A 80 -0.31 21.04 -17.06
N VAL A 81 -0.03 19.74 -17.03
CA VAL A 81 -0.04 18.96 -15.80
C VAL A 81 0.81 19.77 -14.85
N THR A 82 0.18 20.39 -13.84
CA THR A 82 0.88 20.92 -12.67
C THR A 82 1.50 19.71 -12.01
N LYS A 83 2.69 19.35 -12.50
CA LYS A 83 3.55 18.32 -11.94
C LYS A 83 3.76 18.77 -10.52
N GLN A 84 3.12 18.08 -9.59
CA GLN A 84 3.48 18.14 -8.19
C GLN A 84 4.99 18.01 -8.15
N HIS A 85 5.63 19.01 -7.55
CA HIS A 85 7.06 19.04 -7.31
C HIS A 85 7.37 17.84 -6.41
N LYS A 86 7.60 16.67 -7.02
CA LYS A 86 8.40 15.63 -6.38
C LYS A 86 9.76 16.28 -6.18
N PRO A 87 10.30 16.35 -4.96
CA PRO A 87 11.68 16.77 -4.80
C PRO A 87 12.53 15.85 -5.69
N LYS A 88 13.28 16.46 -6.60
CA LYS A 88 14.32 15.77 -7.35
C LYS A 88 15.30 15.23 -6.32
N SER A 89 15.22 13.94 -6.01
CA SER A 89 16.39 13.22 -5.53
C SER A 89 17.34 13.11 -6.71
N GLU A 90 18.26 14.05 -6.78
CA GLU A 90 19.35 14.15 -7.75
C GLU A 90 20.40 13.08 -7.46
N LYS A 91 20.03 11.82 -7.64
CA LYS A 91 20.96 10.77 -8.01
C LYS A 91 20.26 9.97 -9.10
N PRO A 92 20.83 9.83 -10.30
CA PRO A 92 20.33 8.79 -11.19
C PRO A 92 20.42 7.49 -10.38
N MET A 93 19.27 6.89 -10.09
CA MET A 93 19.21 5.55 -9.51
C MET A 93 19.67 4.62 -10.62
N LEU A 94 20.99 4.55 -10.88
CA LEU A 94 21.52 3.38 -11.57
C LEU A 94 21.00 2.19 -10.77
N SER A 95 20.36 1.25 -11.45
CA SER A 95 20.08 -0.04 -10.83
C SER A 95 21.42 -0.59 -10.34
N PRO A 96 21.46 -1.35 -9.23
CA PRO A 96 22.68 -2.02 -8.81
C PRO A 96 23.37 -2.78 -9.96
N GLN A 97 22.58 -3.30 -10.91
CA GLN A 97 23.06 -3.90 -12.15
C GLN A 97 23.74 -2.91 -13.10
N ALA A 98 23.19 -1.72 -13.32
CA ALA A 98 23.84 -0.71 -14.16
C ALA A 98 25.12 -0.14 -13.52
N GLU A 99 25.19 -0.10 -12.18
CA GLU A 99 26.43 0.26 -11.48
C GLU A 99 27.48 -0.85 -11.62
N LEU A 100 27.06 -2.12 -11.53
CA LEU A 100 27.92 -3.28 -11.76
C LEU A 100 28.48 -3.29 -13.19
N ASP A 101 27.62 -3.15 -14.20
CA ASP A 101 28.04 -3.09 -15.61
C ASP A 101 29.05 -1.96 -15.86
N LEU A 102 28.89 -0.81 -15.20
CA LEU A 102 29.83 0.30 -15.34
C LEU A 102 31.19 0.00 -14.69
N LEU A 103 31.18 -0.71 -13.56
CA LEU A 103 32.40 -1.10 -12.85
C LEU A 103 33.14 -2.23 -13.58
N GLU A 104 32.41 -3.17 -14.18
CA GLU A 104 32.95 -4.25 -15.02
C GLU A 104 33.54 -3.73 -16.33
N ASN A 105 33.02 -2.62 -16.86
CA ASN A 105 33.53 -1.98 -18.09
C ASN A 105 34.46 -0.78 -17.80
N ASP A 106 35.00 -0.64 -16.58
CA ASP A 106 35.94 0.44 -16.26
C ASP A 106 37.32 0.12 -16.86
N GLU A 107 37.69 0.80 -17.95
CA GLU A 107 38.97 0.63 -18.66
C GLU A 107 40.20 0.73 -17.73
N ARG A 108 40.10 1.48 -16.62
CA ARG A 108 41.19 1.59 -15.66
C ARG A 108 41.33 0.31 -14.83
N LEU A 109 40.22 -0.31 -14.43
CA LEU A 109 40.26 -1.57 -13.70
C LEU A 109 40.84 -2.67 -14.58
N ASP A 110 40.36 -2.78 -15.82
CA ASP A 110 40.86 -3.75 -16.80
C ASP A 110 42.35 -3.61 -17.06
N ALA A 111 42.84 -2.38 -17.30
CA ALA A 111 44.26 -2.14 -17.54
C ALA A 111 45.14 -2.49 -16.33
N LEU A 112 44.65 -2.28 -15.11
CA LEU A 112 45.38 -2.66 -13.89
C LEU A 112 45.38 -4.18 -13.68
N LEU A 113 44.31 -4.87 -14.06
CA LEU A 113 44.23 -6.34 -14.02
C LEU A 113 45.13 -6.99 -15.08
N GLU A 114 45.15 -6.46 -16.31
CA GLU A 114 46.05 -6.92 -17.37
C GLU A 114 47.52 -6.78 -16.95
N ARG A 115 47.87 -5.63 -16.34
CA ARG A 115 49.21 -5.38 -15.79
C ARG A 115 49.59 -6.37 -14.69
N LEU A 116 48.63 -6.72 -13.82
CA LEU A 116 48.81 -7.73 -12.78
C LEU A 116 49.03 -9.13 -13.39
N GLU A 117 48.30 -9.46 -14.46
CA GLU A 117 48.44 -10.72 -15.21
C GLU A 117 49.79 -10.80 -15.95
N GLU A 118 50.26 -9.69 -16.51
CA GLU A 118 51.59 -9.56 -17.12
C GLU A 118 52.74 -9.64 -16.08
N GLY A 119 52.40 -9.62 -14.79
CA GLY A 119 53.34 -9.80 -13.68
C GLY A 119 54.07 -8.52 -13.28
N GLU A 120 53.60 -7.35 -13.70
CA GLU A 120 54.12 -6.08 -13.24
C GLU A 120 53.58 -5.75 -11.83
N ALA A 121 54.48 -5.33 -10.94
CA ALA A 121 54.11 -4.98 -9.57
C ALA A 121 53.37 -3.62 -9.56
N LEU A 122 52.08 -3.66 -9.20
CA LEU A 122 51.30 -2.46 -8.95
C LEU A 122 51.81 -1.68 -7.74
N THR A 123 51.61 -0.36 -7.77
CA THR A 123 51.88 0.47 -6.59
C THR A 123 50.88 0.15 -5.48
N ALA A 124 51.26 0.39 -4.23
CA ALA A 124 50.38 0.12 -3.08
C ALA A 124 49.02 0.85 -3.19
N GLU A 125 49.03 2.06 -3.77
CA GLU A 125 47.80 2.84 -4.00
C GLU A 125 46.89 2.18 -5.04
N GLU A 126 47.44 1.68 -6.15
CA GLU A 126 46.68 0.98 -7.18
C GLU A 126 46.13 -0.35 -6.67
N GLN A 127 46.92 -1.11 -5.91
CA GLN A 127 46.43 -2.36 -5.29
C GLN A 127 45.25 -2.09 -4.36
N THR A 128 45.36 -1.11 -3.45
CA THR A 128 44.25 -0.75 -2.55
C THR A 128 43.01 -0.27 -3.30
N TRP A 129 43.19 0.35 -4.47
CA TRP A 129 42.09 0.79 -5.31
C TRP A 129 41.40 -0.39 -6.01
N VAL A 130 42.19 -1.33 -6.56
CA VAL A 130 41.68 -2.56 -7.18
C VAL A 130 40.89 -3.37 -6.15
N ASP A 131 41.47 -3.60 -4.96
CA ASP A 131 40.82 -4.34 -3.88
C ASP A 131 39.48 -3.67 -3.49
N ALA A 132 39.46 -2.35 -3.30
CA ALA A 132 38.23 -1.62 -2.96
C ALA A 132 37.16 -1.65 -4.07
N LYS A 133 37.58 -1.80 -5.34
CA LYS A 133 36.67 -1.94 -6.48
C LYS A 133 36.08 -3.33 -6.56
N LEU A 134 36.88 -4.37 -6.32
CA LEU A 134 36.42 -5.75 -6.23
C LEU A 134 35.44 -5.93 -5.07
N ASP A 135 35.74 -5.38 -3.88
CA ASP A 135 34.81 -5.39 -2.73
C ASP A 135 33.45 -4.76 -3.09
N ARG A 136 33.47 -3.67 -3.87
CA ARG A 136 32.24 -2.99 -4.31
C ARG A 136 31.46 -3.82 -5.32
N ILE A 137 32.14 -4.52 -6.22
CA ILE A 137 31.55 -5.46 -7.19
C ILE A 137 30.86 -6.59 -6.43
N ASP A 138 31.53 -7.18 -5.45
CA ASP A 138 30.97 -8.24 -4.60
C ASP A 138 29.71 -7.78 -3.84
N GLU A 139 29.75 -6.59 -3.23
CA GLU A 139 28.57 -6.02 -2.59
C GLU A 139 27.39 -5.81 -3.56
N LEU A 140 27.67 -5.47 -4.82
CA LEU A 140 26.63 -5.26 -5.84
C LEU A 140 26.06 -6.59 -6.30
N MET A 141 26.90 -7.62 -6.47
CA MET A 141 26.46 -8.98 -6.77
C MET A 141 25.57 -9.54 -5.66
N GLN A 142 25.95 -9.38 -4.38
CA GLN A 142 25.12 -9.78 -3.23
C GLN A 142 23.77 -9.05 -3.21
N LYS A 143 23.75 -7.75 -3.48
CA LYS A 143 22.48 -6.97 -3.54
C LYS A 143 21.57 -7.41 -4.69
N LEU A 144 22.14 -7.98 -5.75
CA LEU A 144 21.40 -8.52 -6.89
C LEU A 144 20.95 -9.98 -6.67
N GLY A 145 21.41 -10.64 -5.60
CA GLY A 145 21.13 -12.05 -5.36
C GLY A 145 21.88 -12.99 -6.31
N LEU A 146 23.03 -12.53 -6.82
CA LEU A 146 23.98 -13.35 -7.59
C LEU A 146 25.14 -13.82 -6.71
N SER A 147 24.93 -13.89 -5.39
CA SER A 147 25.94 -14.36 -4.44
C SER A 147 26.36 -15.78 -4.80
N TYR A 148 27.66 -16.01 -4.95
CA TYR A 148 28.22 -17.37 -5.08
C TYR A 148 28.15 -18.19 -3.77
N ASP A 149 27.72 -17.55 -2.66
CA ASP A 149 27.64 -18.11 -1.31
C ASP A 149 26.20 -18.46 -0.88
N ASP A 150 25.19 -18.18 -1.71
CA ASP A 150 23.85 -18.67 -1.41
C ASP A 150 23.79 -20.16 -1.80
N GLU A 151 23.56 -20.99 -0.78
CA GLU A 151 23.39 -22.44 -0.74
C GLU A 151 22.22 -22.95 -1.64
N ASP A 152 21.99 -22.35 -2.81
CA ASP A 152 20.94 -22.69 -3.78
C ASP A 152 21.42 -23.67 -4.87
N GLU A 153 22.61 -24.28 -4.72
CA GLU A 153 23.06 -25.37 -5.59
C GLU A 153 22.12 -26.59 -5.46
N GLU A 154 21.44 -26.78 -4.32
CA GLU A 154 20.43 -27.85 -4.15
C GLU A 154 19.08 -27.54 -4.84
N GLU A 155 18.66 -26.27 -4.99
CA GLU A 155 17.38 -25.92 -5.62
C GLU A 155 17.46 -25.76 -7.15
N GLU A 156 18.64 -25.42 -7.69
CA GLU A 156 18.85 -25.36 -9.14
C GLU A 156 18.95 -26.76 -9.76
N ASP A 157 19.61 -27.72 -9.08
CA ASP A 157 19.72 -29.10 -9.56
C ASP A 157 18.34 -29.79 -9.67
N GLU A 158 17.44 -29.61 -8.70
CA GLU A 158 16.09 -30.19 -8.76
C GLU A 158 15.25 -29.62 -9.92
N LYS A 159 15.39 -28.32 -10.22
CA LYS A 159 14.69 -27.65 -11.34
C LYS A 159 15.27 -28.10 -12.69
N GLN A 160 16.59 -28.29 -12.77
CA GLN A 160 17.26 -28.81 -13.96
C GLN A 160 16.85 -30.28 -14.21
N GLU A 161 16.78 -31.10 -13.16
CA GLU A 161 16.35 -32.51 -13.25
C GLU A 161 14.87 -32.66 -13.66
N ASP A 162 13.96 -31.84 -13.12
CA ASP A 162 12.54 -31.87 -13.51
C ASP A 162 12.34 -31.42 -14.97
N MET A 163 13.12 -30.43 -15.42
CA MET A 163 13.13 -30.00 -16.83
C MET A 163 13.66 -31.10 -17.76
N MET A 164 14.73 -31.79 -17.37
CA MET A 164 15.31 -32.90 -18.14
C MET A 164 14.41 -34.14 -18.14
N ARG A 165 13.66 -34.38 -17.05
CA ARG A 165 12.66 -35.43 -16.96
C ARG A 165 11.44 -35.15 -17.84
N LEU A 166 10.97 -33.91 -17.89
CA LEU A 166 9.88 -33.48 -18.77
C LEU A 166 10.27 -33.63 -20.25
N LEU A 167 11.52 -33.27 -20.59
CA LEU A 167 12.04 -33.38 -21.95
C LEU A 167 12.25 -34.85 -22.39
N LYS A 168 12.61 -35.73 -21.45
CA LYS A 168 12.83 -37.17 -21.72
C LYS A 168 11.55 -38.02 -21.66
N GLY A 169 10.48 -37.51 -21.05
CA GLY A 169 9.18 -38.19 -20.93
C GLY A 169 8.25 -38.04 -22.14
N GLY A 170 8.65 -37.30 -23.18
CA GLY A 170 7.86 -37.09 -24.39
C GLY A 170 8.14 -38.13 -25.48
N ASN A 171 7.73 -39.39 -25.26
CA ASN A 171 7.61 -40.38 -26.35
C ASN A 171 6.56 -41.45 -26.07
#